data_AF-R7UWB0-F1
#
_entry.id   AF-R7UWB0-F1
#
_cell.length_a   1.000
_cell.length_b   1.000
_cell.length_c   1.000
_cell.angle_alpha   90.00
_cell.angle_beta   90.00
_cell.angle_gamma   90.00
#
_symmetry.space_group_name_H-M   'P 1'
#
loop_
_entity.id
_entity.type
_entity.pdbx_description
1 polymer ?
#
loop_
_entity_poly.entity_id
_entity_poly.type
_entity_poly.pdbx_seq_one_letter_code
_entity_poly.pdbx_strand_id
1 'polypeptide(L)' 'CKCITAYRARDEDELSIEVGDVLTCLIKNSSGWWEGVKNGKSGIFPCQYVKEI' A
#
# COMPACT_ATOMS: atom_id res chain seq x y z
N CYS A 1 2.69 7.25 4.21
CA CYS A 1 3.06 5.95 4.82
C CYS A 1 4.25 5.39 4.06
N LYS A 2 5.21 4.71 4.72
CA LYS A 2 6.42 4.16 4.09
C LYS A 2 6.38 2.63 4.06
N CYS A 3 6.64 2.03 2.92
CA CYS A 3 6.74 0.58 2.77
C CYS A 3 7.98 0.04 3.50
N ILE A 4 7.77 -0.97 4.35
CA ILE A 4 8.80 -1.69 5.10
C ILE A 4 8.97 -3.14 4.64
N THR A 5 7.98 -3.68 3.93
CA THR A 5 8.01 -5.04 3.36
C THR A 5 7.42 -4.98 1.95
N ALA A 6 8.12 -5.51 0.95
CA ALA A 6 7.63 -5.51 -0.42
C ALA A 6 6.37 -6.39 -0.59
N TYR A 7 5.45 -5.95 -1.44
CA TYR A 7 4.25 -6.68 -1.81
C TYR A 7 4.03 -6.57 -3.31
N ARG A 8 3.79 -7.70 -3.97
CA ARG A 8 3.45 -7.77 -5.39
C ARG A 8 1.95 -8.00 -5.52
N ALA A 9 1.29 -7.12 -6.26
CA ALA A 9 -0.12 -7.22 -6.60
C ALA A 9 -0.42 -8.55 -7.29
N ARG A 10 -1.51 -9.18 -6.87
CA ARG A 10 -2.03 -10.47 -7.36
C ARG A 10 -3.26 -10.28 -8.24
N ASP A 11 -4.04 -9.25 -7.94
CA ASP A 11 -5.26 -8.86 -8.65
C ASP A 11 -5.17 -7.39 -9.12
N GLU A 12 -6.08 -6.98 -10.01
CA GLU A 12 -6.05 -5.66 -10.68
C GLU A 12 -6.32 -4.48 -9.74
N ASP A 13 -7.00 -4.71 -8.62
CA ASP A 13 -7.31 -3.74 -7.58
C ASP A 13 -6.19 -3.58 -6.54
N GLU A 14 -5.19 -4.47 -6.55
CA GLU A 14 -4.06 -4.42 -5.63
C GLU A 14 -2.90 -3.55 -6.14
N LEU A 15 -2.20 -2.91 -5.21
CA LEU A 15 -1.05 -2.06 -5.49
C LEU A 15 0.26 -2.74 -5.10
N SER A 16 1.16 -2.91 -6.08
CA SER A 16 2.52 -3.37 -5.81
C SER A 16 3.34 -2.28 -5.10
N ILE A 17 4.00 -2.64 -4.00
CA ILE A 17 4.84 -1.76 -3.18
C ILE A 17 6.21 -2.39 -2.94
N GLU A 18 7.25 -1.59 -2.99
CA GLU A 18 8.65 -1.97 -2.77
C GLU A 18 9.17 -1.34 -1.48
N VAL A 19 10.14 -1.97 -0.83
CA VAL A 19 10.71 -1.45 0.42
C VAL A 19 11.29 -0.05 0.18
N GLY A 20 10.89 0.91 1.01
CA GLY A 20 11.30 2.30 0.89
C GLY A 20 10.30 3.20 0.16
N ASP A 21 9.33 2.63 -0.57
CA ASP A 21 8.29 3.41 -1.23
C ASP A 21 7.53 4.29 -0.24
N VAL A 22 7.23 5.53 -0.65
CA VAL A 22 6.34 6.43 0.07
C VAL A 22 4.99 6.46 -0.64
N LEU A 23 3.95 6.07 0.09
CA LEU A 23 2.57 5.98 -0.38
C LEU A 23 1.71 7.05 0.28
N THR A 24 0.79 7.60 -0.49
CA THR A 24 -0.33 8.37 0.05
C THR A 24 -1.42 7.39 0.44
N CYS A 25 -1.60 7.17 1.74
CA CYS A 25 -2.68 6.34 2.27
C CYS A 25 -4.01 7.11 2.18
N LEU A 26 -4.96 6.62 1.38
CA LEU A 26 -6.27 7.23 1.13
C LEU A 26 -7.35 6.71 2.07
N ILE A 27 -7.46 5.38 2.22
CA ILE A 27 -8.46 4.73 3.07
C ILE A 27 -7.78 3.74 4.00
N LYS A 28 -8.00 3.91 5.31
CA LYS A 28 -7.56 2.99 6.36
C LYS A 28 -8.77 2.32 6.98
N ASN A 29 -9.04 1.08 6.59
CA ASN A 29 -10.11 0.28 7.17
C ASN A 29 -9.54 -0.82 8.09
N SER A 30 -10.43 -1.51 8.80
CA SER A 30 -10.10 -2.58 9.74
C SER A 30 -9.90 -3.95 9.07
N SER A 31 -10.03 -4.04 7.74
CA SER A 31 -9.97 -5.29 6.98
C SER A 31 -8.54 -5.83 6.79
N GLY A 32 -7.52 -5.09 7.24
CA GLY A 32 -6.11 -5.41 7.04
C GLY A 32 -5.53 -4.90 5.72
N TRP A 33 -6.35 -4.24 4.90
CA TRP A 33 -5.98 -3.68 3.60
C TRP A 33 -6.27 -2.19 3.56
N TRP A 34 -5.28 -1.41 3.18
CA TRP A 34 -5.43 0.03 3.01
C TRP A 34 -5.40 0.37 1.53
N GLU A 35 -6.16 1.39 1.16
CA GLU A 35 -6.08 1.96 -0.18
C GLU A 35 -5.07 3.09 -0.18
N GLY A 36 -4.26 3.18 -1.21
CA GLY A 36 -3.38 4.33 -1.40
C GLY A 36 -2.88 4.48 -2.81
N VAL A 37 -2.06 5.51 -3.00
CA VAL A 37 -1.50 5.90 -4.30
C VAL A 37 0.02 5.91 -4.23
N LYS A 38 0.65 5.35 -5.27
CA LYS A 38 2.09 5.45 -5.55
C LYS A 38 2.30 5.68 -7.03
N ASN A 39 3.11 6.68 -7.40
CA ASN A 39 3.47 6.98 -8.80
C ASN A 39 2.25 7.09 -9.74
N GLY A 40 1.15 7.69 -9.26
CA GLY A 40 -0.09 7.85 -10.02
C GLY A 40 -0.95 6.59 -10.15
N LYS A 41 -0.55 5.45 -9.57
CA LYS A 41 -1.36 4.23 -9.49
C LYS A 41 -2.01 4.11 -8.12
N SER A 42 -3.32 3.87 -8.10
CA SER A 42 -4.09 3.55 -6.90
C SER A 42 -4.32 2.04 -6.78
N GLY A 43 -4.52 1.58 -5.56
CA GLY A 43 -4.95 0.22 -5.28
C GLY A 43 -4.82 -0.11 -3.80
N ILE A 44 -5.26 -1.30 -3.43
CA ILE A 44 -5.18 -1.80 -2.06
C ILE A 44 -3.85 -2.51 -1.79
N PHE A 45 -3.33 -2.38 -0.58
CA PHE A 45 -2.14 -3.11 -0.12
C PHE A 45 -2.28 -3.50 1.35
N PRO A 46 -1.55 -4.53 1.83
CA PRO A 46 -1.66 -4.95 3.22
C PRO A 46 -1.11 -3.88 4.16
N CYS A 47 -1.90 -3.47 5.15
CA CYS A 47 -1.50 -2.37 6.05
C CYS A 47 -0.26 -2.71 6.90
N GLN A 48 -0.06 -3.99 7.22
CA GLN A 48 1.08 -4.47 8.00
C GLN A 48 2.44 -4.35 7.25
N TYR A 49 2.43 -4.03 5.95
CA TYR A 49 3.62 -3.92 5.10
C TYR A 49 4.13 -2.47 5.02
N VAL A 50 3.39 -1.53 5.59
CA VAL A 50 3.74 -0.11 5.66
C VAL A 50 3.81 0.37 7.10
N LYS A 51 4.58 1.43 7.33
CA LYS A 51 4.63 2.17 8.59
C LYS A 51 4.16 3.59 8.38
N GLU A 52 3.35 4.11 9.29
CA GLU A 52 3.04 5.54 9.32
C GLU A 52 4.31 6.35 9.65
N ILE A 53 4.43 7.52 9.04
CA ILE A 53 5.56 8.44 9.21
C ILE A 53 5.01 9.69 9.88
#